data_AF-A0A9J7HVX1-F1
#
_entry.id   AF-A0A9J7HVX1-F1
#
_cell.length_a   1.000
_cell.length_b   1.000
_cell.length_c   1.000
_cell.angle_alpha   90.00
_cell.angle_beta   90.00
_cell.angle_gamma   90.00
#
_symmetry.space_group_name_H-M   'P 1'
#
loop_
_entity.id
_entity.type
_entity.pdbx_description
1 polymer ?
#
loop_
_entity_poly.entity_id
_entity_poly.type
_entity_poly.pdbx_seq_one_letter_code
_entity_poly.pdbx_strand_id
1 'polypeptide(L)'
;MPQVGLALYPHGELEDWWVDLMYLQSRHSLPLASNVVGFVPITDHMWSAVGVEPADRVPLFLWAALYLWKLLRKEQIPVDKDVLTGQPFCMNQFRSMFSAHRVPGVTMDKIVSHFKTESEGPSPTHITVLCKGRVFKMEVIDQEGEPLTPAELKTQLEVVKQQCENVCEGPHISVLTAGNRTEWAKTREKMVEMDPVNARNLSVIEKSIIVLAFDDATPKDSGEVLRQVLVGSSRNRWFDHVNTGVAFKSGIFASQVDHTPADGMVGIYYKNFLLAQAQRIAPIQKVTYLKFVIN
;
A
#
# COMPACT_ATOMS: atom_id res chain seq x y z
N MET A 1 19.78 -22.32 -14.34
CA MET A 1 20.47 -21.05 -14.05
C MET A 1 20.19 -20.72 -12.58
N PRO A 2 21.17 -20.33 -11.76
CA PRO A 2 20.90 -20.02 -10.36
C PRO A 2 19.99 -18.79 -10.31
N GLN A 3 18.85 -18.91 -9.62
CA GLN A 3 18.04 -17.76 -9.22
C GLN A 3 18.90 -16.95 -8.26
N VAL A 4 19.36 -15.78 -8.70
CA VAL A 4 19.91 -14.78 -7.79
C VAL A 4 18.70 -14.31 -7.00
N GLY A 5 18.55 -14.80 -5.76
CA GLY A 5 17.47 -14.38 -4.86
C GLY A 5 17.54 -12.88 -4.56
N LEU A 6 16.72 -12.40 -3.63
CA LEU A 6 16.80 -11.03 -3.11
C LEU A 6 18.13 -10.87 -2.33
N ALA A 7 19.24 -10.83 -3.06
CA ALA A 7 20.59 -10.78 -2.54
C ALA A 7 20.73 -9.50 -1.71
N LEU A 8 21.00 -9.69 -0.43
CA LEU A 8 21.36 -8.63 0.49
C LEU A 8 22.71 -8.10 0.02
N TYR A 9 22.70 -6.96 -0.66
CA TYR A 9 23.93 -6.20 -0.86
C TYR A 9 24.38 -5.66 0.51
N PRO A 10 25.69 -5.58 0.79
CA PRO A 10 26.15 -4.98 2.04
C PRO A 10 25.61 -3.55 2.15
N HIS A 11 24.99 -3.22 3.29
CA HIS A 11 24.63 -1.85 3.61
C HIS A 11 25.88 -0.97 3.48
N GLY A 12 25.84 -0.01 2.56
CA GLY A 12 26.94 0.90 2.33
C GLY A 12 26.89 2.04 3.33
N GLU A 13 28.04 2.52 3.80
CA GLU A 13 28.10 3.68 4.71
C GLU A 13 27.39 4.93 4.15
N LEU A 14 27.33 5.05 2.81
CA LEU A 14 26.59 6.11 2.13
C LEU A 14 25.06 5.94 2.23
N GLU A 15 24.55 4.71 2.28
CA GLU A 15 23.11 4.43 2.35
C GLU A 15 22.54 4.94 3.67
N ASP A 16 23.19 4.63 4.79
CA ASP A 16 22.76 5.08 6.12
C ASP A 16 22.79 6.61 6.21
N TRP A 17 23.88 7.24 5.75
CA TRP A 17 23.99 8.70 5.73
C TRP A 17 22.91 9.35 4.84
N TRP A 18 22.65 8.79 3.66
CA TRP A 18 21.63 9.29 2.75
C TRP A 18 20.24 9.18 3.36
N VAL A 19 19.88 8.01 3.88
CA VAL A 19 18.56 7.76 4.47
C VAL A 19 18.33 8.64 5.70
N ASP A 20 19.33 8.72 6.58
CA ASP A 20 19.27 9.53 7.80
C ASP A 20 19.10 11.01 7.48
N LEU A 21 19.98 11.58 6.66
CA LEU A 21 20.01 13.02 6.40
C LEU A 21 18.82 13.48 5.53
N MET A 22 18.48 12.72 4.48
CA MET A 22 17.45 13.14 3.52
C MET A 22 16.04 12.90 4.03
N TYR A 23 15.84 11.84 4.82
CA TYR A 23 14.50 11.42 5.22
C TYR A 23 14.34 11.41 6.73
N LEU A 24 15.13 10.62 7.46
CA LEU A 24 14.82 10.29 8.85
C LEU A 24 15.09 11.43 9.83
N GLN A 25 16.01 12.35 9.57
CA GLN A 25 16.25 13.52 10.43
C GLN A 25 15.28 14.68 10.16
N SER A 26 14.67 14.74 8.97
CA SER A 26 13.68 15.77 8.65
C SER A 26 12.52 15.73 9.65
N ARG A 27 12.17 16.89 10.21
CA ARG A 27 11.08 17.05 11.18
C ARG A 27 9.78 17.57 10.54
N HIS A 28 9.80 17.83 9.24
CA HIS A 28 8.61 18.26 8.48
C HIS A 28 7.55 17.15 8.45
N SER A 29 6.28 17.55 8.36
CA SER A 29 5.17 16.61 8.09
C SER A 29 5.48 15.77 6.85
N LEU A 30 5.26 14.45 6.93
CA LEU A 30 5.47 13.54 5.79
C LEU A 30 4.62 13.86 4.56
N PRO A 31 3.31 14.17 4.68
CA PRO A 31 2.56 14.63 3.52
C PRO A 31 3.23 15.88 2.94
N LEU A 32 3.32 15.94 1.61
CA LEU A 32 4.01 17.00 0.83
C LEU A 32 5.54 17.01 0.91
N ALA A 33 6.15 16.69 2.06
CA ALA A 33 7.61 16.79 2.21
C ALA A 33 8.36 15.50 1.82
N SER A 34 7.75 14.33 2.04
CA SER A 34 8.43 13.05 1.83
C SER A 34 7.55 12.01 1.13
N ASN A 35 6.26 11.91 1.47
CA ASN A 35 5.41 10.94 0.80
C ASN A 35 5.21 11.28 -0.68
N VAL A 36 5.29 10.25 -1.51
CA VAL A 36 5.01 10.33 -2.95
C VAL A 36 3.70 9.63 -3.27
N VAL A 37 3.07 10.00 -4.38
CA VAL A 37 1.78 9.43 -4.77
C VAL A 37 1.80 8.94 -6.20
N GLY A 38 0.93 7.97 -6.47
CA GLY A 38 0.51 7.68 -7.82
C GLY A 38 -0.73 6.82 -7.81
N PHE A 39 -1.44 6.83 -8.93
CA PHE A 39 -2.66 6.08 -9.10
C PHE A 39 -2.49 5.10 -10.26
N VAL A 40 -3.31 4.05 -10.25
CA VAL A 40 -3.40 3.15 -11.39
C VAL A 40 -4.36 3.81 -12.39
N PRO A 41 -3.92 4.18 -13.61
CA PRO A 41 -4.81 4.82 -14.57
C PRO A 41 -5.87 3.81 -15.01
N ILE A 42 -7.10 4.02 -14.57
CA ILE A 42 -8.27 3.27 -15.05
C ILE A 42 -8.88 4.13 -16.14
N THR A 43 -8.70 3.72 -17.38
CA THR A 43 -9.41 4.33 -18.50
C THR A 43 -10.75 3.63 -18.69
N ASP A 44 -11.80 4.38 -19.05
CA ASP A 44 -13.14 3.83 -19.24
C ASP A 44 -13.19 2.71 -20.29
N HIS A 45 -12.23 2.68 -21.23
CA HIS A 45 -12.10 1.60 -22.22
C HIS A 45 -11.59 0.28 -21.62
N MET A 46 -10.93 0.31 -20.45
CA MET A 46 -10.44 -0.91 -19.82
C MET A 46 -11.57 -1.67 -19.13
N TRP A 47 -12.49 -0.97 -18.45
CA TRP A 47 -13.62 -1.56 -17.71
C TRP A 47 -14.90 -0.74 -17.87
N SER A 48 -15.47 -0.72 -19.08
CA SER A 48 -16.88 -0.37 -19.22
C SER A 48 -17.70 -1.61 -18.88
N ALA A 49 -18.27 -1.63 -17.69
CA ALA A 49 -19.11 -2.73 -17.27
C ALA A 49 -20.42 -2.15 -16.75
N VAL A 50 -21.39 -2.08 -17.66
CA VAL A 50 -22.79 -1.93 -17.29
C VAL A 50 -23.09 -2.99 -16.23
N GLY A 51 -23.43 -2.55 -15.01
CA GLY A 51 -23.78 -3.44 -13.89
C GLY A 51 -22.64 -3.87 -12.95
N VAL A 52 -21.41 -3.34 -13.08
CA VAL A 52 -20.36 -3.52 -12.07
C VAL A 52 -20.16 -2.22 -11.30
N GLU A 53 -20.37 -2.27 -9.98
CA GLU A 53 -20.15 -1.12 -9.13
C GLU A 53 -18.66 -0.75 -9.11
N PRO A 54 -18.27 0.52 -9.23
CA PRO A 54 -16.87 0.91 -9.22
C PRO A 54 -16.09 0.42 -8.00
N ALA A 55 -16.76 0.21 -6.86
CA ALA A 55 -16.16 -0.37 -5.66
C ALA A 55 -15.65 -1.81 -5.83
N ASP A 56 -16.16 -2.57 -6.80
CA ASP A 56 -15.75 -3.95 -7.10
C ASP A 56 -14.35 -4.06 -7.72
N ARG A 57 -13.77 -2.91 -8.06
CA ARG A 57 -12.40 -2.77 -8.55
C ARG A 57 -11.37 -2.92 -7.43
N VAL A 58 -11.72 -2.49 -6.23
CA VAL A 58 -10.80 -2.45 -5.07
C VAL A 58 -10.31 -3.86 -4.67
N PRO A 59 -11.17 -4.89 -4.56
CA PRO A 59 -10.72 -6.26 -4.30
C PRO A 59 -9.71 -6.80 -5.32
N LEU A 60 -9.83 -6.41 -6.60
CA LEU A 60 -8.91 -6.84 -7.66
C LEU A 60 -7.51 -6.24 -7.48
N PHE A 61 -7.43 -4.94 -7.18
CA PHE A 61 -6.14 -4.28 -6.91
C PHE A 61 -5.52 -4.76 -5.61
N LEU A 62 -6.33 -4.98 -4.57
CA LEU A 62 -5.87 -5.55 -3.31
C LEU A 62 -5.31 -6.97 -3.54
N TRP A 63 -6.04 -7.83 -4.25
CA TRP A 63 -5.55 -9.16 -4.62
C TRP A 63 -4.21 -9.07 -5.36
N ALA A 64 -4.08 -8.17 -6.34
CA ALA A 64 -2.84 -8.03 -7.11
C ALA A 64 -1.66 -7.60 -6.23
N ALA A 65 -1.88 -6.71 -5.26
CA ALA A 65 -0.87 -6.34 -4.28
C ALA A 65 -0.45 -7.54 -3.41
N LEU A 66 -1.41 -8.33 -2.92
CA LEU A 66 -1.15 -9.53 -2.12
C LEU A 66 -0.46 -10.64 -2.93
N TYR A 67 -0.80 -10.75 -4.21
CA TYR A 67 -0.13 -11.68 -5.11
C TYR A 67 1.34 -11.28 -5.33
N LEU A 68 1.63 -9.97 -5.47
CA LEU A 68 3.01 -9.49 -5.51
C LEU A 68 3.75 -9.74 -4.18
N TRP A 69 3.10 -9.51 -3.04
CA TRP A 69 3.65 -9.86 -1.73
C TRP A 69 4.04 -11.35 -1.66
N LYS A 70 3.17 -12.25 -2.15
CA LYS A 70 3.46 -13.68 -2.22
C LYS A 70 4.67 -13.98 -3.11
N LEU A 71 4.73 -13.39 -4.30
CA LEU A 71 5.85 -13.57 -5.22
C LEU A 71 7.18 -13.08 -4.63
N LEU A 72 7.16 -11.96 -3.91
CA LEU A 72 8.34 -11.48 -3.18
C LEU A 72 8.75 -12.44 -2.08
N ARG A 73 7.78 -12.95 -1.30
CA ARG A 73 8.08 -13.93 -0.25
C ARG A 73 8.74 -15.19 -0.79
N LYS A 74 8.30 -15.65 -1.96
CA LYS A 74 8.85 -16.82 -2.66
C LYS A 74 10.10 -16.50 -3.48
N GLU A 75 10.55 -15.24 -3.49
CA GLU A 75 11.68 -14.77 -4.30
C GLU A 75 11.49 -15.07 -5.81
N GLN A 76 10.24 -14.99 -6.27
CA GLN A 76 9.81 -15.33 -7.64
C GLN A 76 9.66 -14.12 -8.56
N ILE A 77 9.94 -12.91 -8.05
CA ILE A 77 10.01 -11.74 -8.92
C ILE A 77 11.30 -11.82 -9.77
N PRO A 78 11.25 -11.49 -11.07
CA PRO A 78 12.45 -11.44 -11.90
C PRO A 78 13.44 -10.39 -11.36
N VAL A 79 14.73 -10.73 -11.38
CA VAL A 79 15.80 -9.76 -11.10
C VAL A 79 15.89 -8.80 -12.29
N ASP A 80 15.71 -7.51 -12.01
CA ASP A 80 15.90 -6.47 -13.01
C ASP A 80 17.36 -6.37 -13.42
N LYS A 81 17.61 -6.08 -14.69
CA LYS A 81 18.95 -6.02 -15.27
C LYS A 81 19.07 -4.79 -16.14
N ASP A 82 20.28 -4.22 -16.16
CA ASP A 82 20.62 -3.18 -17.11
C ASP A 82 20.47 -3.70 -18.55
N VAL A 83 19.75 -2.95 -19.39
CA VAL A 83 19.35 -3.40 -20.73
C VAL A 83 20.56 -3.54 -21.67
N LEU A 84 21.62 -2.75 -21.45
CA LEU A 84 22.79 -2.72 -22.33
C LEU A 84 23.86 -3.74 -21.92
N THR A 85 24.08 -3.87 -20.61
CA THR A 85 25.17 -4.65 -20.03
C THR A 85 24.73 -5.99 -19.45
N GLY A 86 23.42 -6.17 -19.21
CA GLY A 86 22.86 -7.36 -18.57
C GLY A 86 23.19 -7.49 -17.08
N GLN A 87 23.81 -6.48 -16.47
CA GLN A 87 24.18 -6.49 -15.06
C GLN A 87 22.93 -6.45 -14.17
N PRO A 88 22.83 -7.32 -13.14
CA PRO A 88 21.69 -7.32 -12.24
C PRO A 88 21.66 -6.07 -11.36
N PHE A 89 20.49 -5.48 -11.19
CA PHE A 89 20.25 -4.42 -10.21
C PHE A 89 20.06 -4.99 -8.81
N CYS A 90 20.27 -4.13 -7.82
CA CYS A 90 19.90 -4.42 -6.44
C CYS A 90 18.37 -4.48 -6.31
N MET A 91 17.87 -5.56 -5.73
CA MET A 91 16.43 -5.76 -5.51
C MET A 91 16.00 -5.45 -4.05
N ASN A 92 16.90 -4.92 -3.21
CA ASN A 92 16.67 -4.73 -1.78
C ASN A 92 15.45 -3.84 -1.48
N GLN A 93 15.25 -2.75 -2.25
CA GLN A 93 14.14 -1.82 -2.04
C GLN A 93 12.76 -2.50 -2.16
N PHE A 94 12.66 -3.61 -2.90
CA PHE A 94 11.40 -4.36 -3.03
C PHE A 94 10.94 -4.98 -1.70
N ARG A 95 11.87 -5.26 -0.77
CA ARG A 95 11.57 -5.79 0.57
C ARG A 95 10.78 -4.80 1.43
N SER A 96 10.80 -3.52 1.08
CA SER A 96 10.12 -2.47 1.83
C SER A 96 8.74 -2.10 1.26
N MET A 97 8.29 -2.74 0.17
CA MET A 97 6.98 -2.45 -0.41
C MET A 97 5.80 -2.84 0.49
N PHE A 98 6.02 -3.82 1.36
CA PHE A 98 4.99 -4.41 2.21
C PHE A 98 5.50 -4.52 3.64
N SER A 99 4.59 -4.41 4.60
CA SER A 99 4.91 -4.58 6.03
C SER A 99 6.07 -3.72 6.52
N ALA A 100 6.22 -2.52 5.94
CA ALA A 100 7.23 -1.55 6.34
C ALA A 100 6.57 -0.25 6.80
N HIS A 101 7.14 0.34 7.84
CA HIS A 101 6.58 1.48 8.54
C HIS A 101 7.68 2.39 9.10
N ARG A 102 7.43 3.70 9.04
CA ARG A 102 8.30 4.73 9.60
C ARG A 102 7.84 5.11 11.01
N VAL A 103 8.58 4.64 11.99
CA VAL A 103 8.33 4.94 13.40
C VAL A 103 8.86 6.35 13.73
N PRO A 104 8.01 7.27 14.22
CA PRO A 104 8.45 8.61 14.58
C PRO A 104 9.37 8.57 15.81
N GLY A 105 10.45 9.34 15.79
CA GLY A 105 11.27 9.61 16.96
C GLY A 105 11.38 11.11 17.22
N VAL A 106 11.81 11.52 18.41
CA VAL A 106 11.83 12.94 18.78
C VAL A 106 12.75 13.74 17.87
N THR A 107 13.96 13.25 17.62
CA THR A 107 14.99 13.89 16.78
C THR A 107 15.20 13.22 15.44
N MET A 108 14.94 11.92 15.36
CA MET A 108 15.14 11.11 14.16
C MET A 108 14.15 9.95 14.14
N ASP A 109 13.52 9.73 13.00
CA ASP A 109 12.60 8.62 12.79
C ASP A 109 13.40 7.34 12.50
N LYS A 110 12.70 6.20 12.43
CA LYS A 110 13.30 4.92 12.00
C LYS A 110 12.39 4.24 11.00
N ILE A 111 12.97 3.66 9.96
CA ILE A 111 12.23 2.74 9.10
C ILE A 111 12.35 1.31 9.66
N VAL A 112 11.23 0.62 9.77
CA VAL A 112 11.17 -0.76 10.25
C VAL A 112 10.42 -1.59 9.21
N SER A 113 11.03 -2.67 8.74
CA SER A 113 10.37 -3.68 7.92
C SER A 113 10.11 -4.94 8.72
N HIS A 114 8.88 -5.45 8.62
CA HIS A 114 8.41 -6.71 9.15
C HIS A 114 8.22 -7.76 8.05
N PHE A 115 8.43 -7.38 6.78
CA PHE A 115 8.45 -8.32 5.68
C PHE A 115 9.64 -9.27 5.81
N LYS A 116 9.40 -10.53 5.49
CA LYS A 116 10.42 -11.58 5.39
C LYS A 116 10.13 -12.41 4.17
N THR A 117 11.15 -12.98 3.53
CA THR A 117 10.95 -14.08 2.57
C THR A 117 10.51 -15.36 3.29
N GLU A 118 10.09 -16.38 2.54
CA GLU A 118 9.83 -17.72 3.12
C GLU A 118 11.09 -18.32 3.75
N SER A 119 12.26 -18.08 3.14
CA SER A 119 13.57 -18.49 3.63
C SER A 119 13.97 -17.79 4.94
N GLU A 120 13.48 -16.57 5.20
CA GLU A 120 13.75 -15.78 6.41
C GLU A 120 12.73 -16.00 7.54
N GLY A 121 11.57 -16.59 7.22
CA GLY A 121 10.55 -17.00 8.19
C GLY A 121 9.17 -16.35 7.98
N PRO A 122 8.35 -16.27 9.05
CA PRO A 122 6.98 -15.75 8.94
C PRO A 122 6.96 -14.25 8.69
N SER A 123 6.06 -13.81 7.82
CA SER A 123 5.71 -12.41 7.56
C SER A 123 4.27 -12.14 8.01
N PRO A 124 3.90 -10.89 8.32
CA PRO A 124 2.52 -10.53 8.60
C PRO A 124 1.53 -10.93 7.49
N THR A 125 0.31 -11.28 7.87
CA THR A 125 -0.76 -11.85 7.02
C THR A 125 -2.03 -10.99 6.94
N HIS A 126 -2.02 -9.84 7.62
CA HIS A 126 -3.18 -8.96 7.71
C HIS A 126 -2.90 -7.60 7.05
N ILE A 127 -3.96 -6.92 6.62
CA ILE A 127 -3.93 -5.49 6.29
C ILE A 127 -4.59 -4.67 7.40
N THR A 128 -4.34 -3.37 7.36
CA THR A 128 -5.09 -2.38 8.13
C THR A 128 -6.10 -1.71 7.20
N VAL A 129 -7.36 -1.56 7.63
CA VAL A 129 -8.38 -0.82 6.88
C VAL A 129 -8.79 0.43 7.65
N LEU A 130 -8.70 1.60 7.01
CA LEU A 130 -9.17 2.88 7.54
C LEU A 130 -10.53 3.23 6.95
N CYS A 131 -11.48 3.55 7.83
CA CYS A 131 -12.87 3.75 7.43
C CYS A 131 -13.61 4.57 8.48
N LYS A 132 -14.18 5.72 8.07
CA LYS A 132 -14.93 6.66 8.95
C LYS A 132 -14.24 6.96 10.28
N GLY A 133 -12.93 7.25 10.24
CA GLY A 133 -12.13 7.60 11.42
C GLY A 133 -11.79 6.43 12.35
N ARG A 134 -12.03 5.19 11.91
CA ARG A 134 -11.75 3.95 12.62
C ARG A 134 -10.71 3.12 11.87
N VAL A 135 -10.10 2.20 12.61
CA VAL A 135 -9.05 1.31 12.15
C VAL A 135 -9.50 -0.13 12.38
N PHE A 136 -9.40 -0.96 11.35
CA PHE A 136 -9.76 -2.37 11.39
C PHE A 136 -8.56 -3.23 10.99
N LYS A 137 -8.43 -4.39 11.62
CA LYS A 137 -7.52 -5.45 11.19
C LYS A 137 -8.30 -6.42 10.31
N MET A 138 -7.77 -6.75 9.13
CA MET A 138 -8.38 -7.72 8.22
C MET A 138 -7.33 -8.76 7.80
N GLU A 139 -7.56 -10.03 8.14
CA GLU A 139 -6.73 -11.13 7.62
C GLU A 139 -7.00 -11.29 6.12
N VAL A 140 -5.93 -11.44 5.34
CA VAL A 140 -6.00 -11.47 3.86
C VAL A 140 -5.22 -12.62 3.24
N ILE A 141 -4.55 -13.41 4.07
CA ILE A 141 -3.86 -14.64 3.70
C ILE A 141 -4.55 -15.77 4.47
N ASP A 142 -4.84 -16.87 3.79
CA ASP A 142 -5.44 -18.07 4.39
C ASP A 142 -4.43 -18.92 5.18
N GLN A 143 -4.89 -20.06 5.69
CA GLN A 143 -4.08 -20.95 6.53
C GLN A 143 -2.99 -21.67 5.73
N GLU A 144 -3.19 -21.79 4.43
CA GLU A 144 -2.27 -22.37 3.45
C GLU A 144 -1.20 -21.36 2.98
N GLY A 145 -1.29 -20.10 3.41
CA GLY A 145 -0.36 -19.05 3.04
C GLY A 145 -0.68 -18.40 1.69
N GLU A 146 -1.90 -18.58 1.20
CA GLU A 146 -2.38 -18.05 -0.07
C GLU A 146 -3.21 -16.77 0.12
N PRO A 147 -3.05 -15.76 -0.75
CA PRO A 147 -3.93 -14.60 -0.75
C PRO A 147 -5.39 -15.00 -0.98
N LEU A 148 -6.29 -14.46 -0.15
CA LEU A 148 -7.74 -14.59 -0.38
C LEU A 148 -8.11 -14.17 -1.80
N THR A 149 -9.07 -14.87 -2.41
CA THR A 149 -9.54 -14.56 -3.76
C THR A 149 -10.21 -13.19 -3.83
N PRO A 150 -10.33 -12.56 -5.03
CA PRO A 150 -11.05 -11.29 -5.14
C PRO A 150 -12.49 -11.32 -4.62
N ALA A 151 -13.18 -12.45 -4.73
CA ALA A 151 -14.54 -12.63 -4.20
C ALA A 151 -14.55 -12.63 -2.67
N GLU A 152 -13.63 -13.36 -2.03
CA GLU A 152 -13.49 -13.38 -0.57
C GLU A 152 -13.07 -12.02 -0.02
N LEU A 153 -12.11 -11.36 -0.68
CA LEU A 153 -11.70 -9.99 -0.33
C LEU A 153 -12.87 -9.02 -0.45
N LYS A 154 -13.70 -9.14 -1.48
CA LYS A 154 -14.92 -8.33 -1.61
C LYS A 154 -15.84 -8.52 -0.40
N THR A 155 -16.14 -9.77 -0.04
CA THR A 155 -16.98 -10.08 1.13
C THR A 155 -16.39 -9.52 2.43
N GLN A 156 -15.08 -9.67 2.67
CA GLN A 156 -14.42 -9.12 3.86
C GLN A 156 -14.48 -7.59 3.91
N LEU A 157 -14.24 -6.92 2.78
CA LEU A 157 -14.32 -5.47 2.67
C LEU A 157 -15.74 -4.94 2.86
N GLU A 158 -16.76 -5.66 2.38
CA GLU A 158 -18.18 -5.34 2.62
C GLU A 158 -18.54 -5.43 4.10
N VAL A 159 -18.06 -6.47 4.80
CA VAL A 159 -18.23 -6.61 6.26
C VAL A 159 -17.61 -5.41 7.00
N VAL A 160 -16.38 -5.02 6.66
CA VAL A 160 -15.74 -3.84 7.26
C VAL A 160 -16.55 -2.57 7.00
N LYS A 161 -17.00 -2.35 5.75
CA LYS A 161 -17.84 -1.19 5.40
C LYS A 161 -19.13 -1.15 6.21
N GLN A 162 -19.83 -2.28 6.30
CA GLN A 162 -21.07 -2.39 7.07
C GLN A 162 -20.81 -2.10 8.56
N GLN A 163 -19.72 -2.62 9.13
CA GLN A 163 -19.32 -2.30 10.50
C GLN A 163 -19.07 -0.80 10.69
N CYS A 164 -18.43 -0.12 9.73
CA CYS A 164 -18.23 1.33 9.78
C CYS A 164 -19.54 2.13 9.70
N GLU A 165 -20.51 1.66 8.92
CA GLU A 165 -21.79 2.34 8.76
C GLU A 165 -22.69 2.21 9.98
N ASN A 166 -22.55 1.11 10.73
CA ASN A 166 -23.34 0.82 11.92
C ASN A 166 -22.83 1.51 13.20
N VAL A 167 -21.72 2.26 13.14
CA VAL A 167 -21.12 2.94 14.29
C VAL A 167 -20.92 4.43 14.01
N CYS A 168 -20.94 5.24 15.07
CA CYS A 168 -20.59 6.65 14.95
C CYS A 168 -19.15 6.82 14.42
N GLU A 169 -18.93 7.93 13.71
CA GLU A 169 -17.62 8.34 13.22
C GLU A 169 -16.58 8.30 14.35
N GLY A 170 -15.41 7.74 14.03
CA GLY A 170 -14.32 7.56 14.98
C GLY A 170 -13.49 8.83 15.20
N PRO A 171 -12.46 8.75 16.07
CA PRO A 171 -11.64 9.91 16.44
C PRO A 171 -10.63 10.36 15.37
N HIS A 172 -10.51 9.64 14.24
CA HIS A 172 -9.56 9.94 13.16
C HIS A 172 -8.09 9.96 13.62
N ILE A 173 -7.69 8.97 14.42
CA ILE A 173 -6.34 8.92 15.03
C ILE A 173 -5.21 8.95 13.99
N SER A 174 -5.50 8.51 12.78
CA SER A 174 -4.59 8.51 11.63
C SER A 174 -4.11 9.93 11.25
N VAL A 175 -4.90 10.97 11.53
CA VAL A 175 -4.53 12.38 11.28
C VAL A 175 -3.25 12.80 12.00
N LEU A 176 -2.92 12.16 13.13
CA LEU A 176 -1.72 12.45 13.89
C LEU A 176 -0.44 12.15 13.08
N THR A 177 -0.50 11.18 12.16
CA THR A 177 0.63 10.83 11.29
C THR A 177 0.98 11.92 10.26
N ALA A 178 0.07 12.87 10.02
CA ALA A 178 0.28 14.05 9.17
C ALA A 178 1.01 15.19 9.89
N GLY A 179 1.17 15.11 11.21
CA GLY A 179 1.78 16.16 12.02
C GLY A 179 3.29 16.30 11.81
N ASN A 180 3.85 17.34 12.43
CA ASN A 180 5.30 17.48 12.60
C ASN A 180 5.85 16.21 13.28
N ARG A 181 7.01 15.72 12.82
CA ARG A 181 7.55 14.42 13.27
C ARG A 181 7.87 14.37 14.75
N THR A 182 8.42 15.46 15.30
CA THR A 182 8.73 15.56 16.73
C THR A 182 7.46 15.57 17.58
N GLU A 183 6.44 16.31 17.17
CA GLU A 183 5.17 16.36 17.91
C GLU A 183 4.38 15.06 17.79
N TRP A 184 4.43 14.41 16.62
CA TRP A 184 3.87 13.07 16.45
C TRP A 184 4.59 12.05 17.33
N ALA A 185 5.92 12.05 17.38
CA ALA A 185 6.69 11.16 18.26
C ALA A 185 6.25 11.28 19.74
N LYS A 186 6.23 12.51 20.26
CA LYS A 186 5.79 12.79 21.65
C LYS A 186 4.34 12.37 21.90
N THR A 187 3.46 12.59 20.93
CA THR A 187 2.04 12.22 21.04
C THR A 187 1.88 10.69 21.05
N ARG A 188 2.60 9.98 20.17
CA ARG A 188 2.61 8.52 20.11
C ARG A 188 3.13 7.91 21.40
N GLU A 189 4.21 8.45 21.97
CA GLU A 189 4.76 8.02 23.27
C GLU A 189 3.71 8.16 24.38
N LYS A 190 3.07 9.33 24.51
CA LYS A 190 1.99 9.54 25.49
C LYS A 190 0.81 8.58 25.30
N MET A 191 0.39 8.33 24.05
CA MET A 191 -0.68 7.38 23.76
C MET A 191 -0.34 5.97 24.26
N VAL A 192 0.90 5.53 24.07
CA VAL A 192 1.40 4.23 24.52
C VAL A 192 1.48 4.16 26.05
N GLU A 193 1.90 5.23 26.72
CA GLU A 193 1.95 5.33 28.19
C GLU A 193 0.56 5.32 28.83
N MET A 194 -0.44 5.92 28.17
CA MET A 194 -1.81 6.00 28.69
C MET A 194 -2.51 4.64 28.77
N ASP A 195 -2.29 3.75 27.80
CA ASP A 195 -2.93 2.43 27.76
C ASP A 195 -2.10 1.43 26.95
N PRO A 196 -1.70 0.26 27.51
CA PRO A 196 -0.99 -0.78 26.77
C PRO A 196 -1.76 -1.33 25.55
N VAL A 197 -3.09 -1.19 25.51
CA VAL A 197 -3.92 -1.50 24.33
C VAL A 197 -3.54 -0.61 23.14
N ASN A 198 -3.18 0.66 23.36
CA ASN A 198 -2.74 1.55 22.29
C ASN A 198 -1.44 1.06 21.65
N ALA A 199 -0.49 0.60 22.47
CA ALA A 199 0.76 0.00 21.98
C ALA A 199 0.48 -1.24 21.11
N ARG A 200 -0.44 -2.09 21.54
CA ARG A 200 -0.86 -3.27 20.77
C ARG A 200 -1.51 -2.87 19.44
N ASN A 201 -2.42 -1.90 19.46
CA ASN A 201 -3.13 -1.43 18.26
C ASN A 201 -2.16 -0.78 17.26
N LEU A 202 -1.24 0.06 17.72
CA LEU A 202 -0.20 0.64 16.86
C LEU A 202 0.68 -0.46 16.25
N SER A 203 1.09 -1.46 17.04
CA SER A 203 1.87 -2.60 16.51
C SER A 203 1.11 -3.40 15.45
N VAL A 204 -0.21 -3.52 15.54
CA VAL A 204 -1.03 -4.16 14.50
C VAL A 204 -0.97 -3.35 13.21
N ILE A 205 -1.04 -2.03 13.28
CA ILE A 205 -0.98 -1.15 12.09
C ILE A 205 0.41 -1.19 11.45
N GLU A 206 1.45 -1.08 12.27
CA GLU A 206 2.86 -1.06 11.84
C GLU A 206 3.26 -2.35 11.11
N LYS A 207 2.70 -3.49 11.53
CA LYS A 207 2.99 -4.81 10.94
C LYS A 207 2.14 -5.13 9.72
N SER A 208 1.08 -4.39 9.43
CA SER A 208 0.16 -4.76 8.35
C SER A 208 0.86 -4.79 6.97
N ILE A 209 0.43 -5.66 6.06
CA ILE A 209 1.02 -5.77 4.71
C ILE A 209 0.92 -4.43 3.98
N ILE A 210 -0.29 -3.86 3.96
CA ILE A 210 -0.59 -2.51 3.51
C ILE A 210 -1.64 -1.88 4.42
N VAL A 211 -1.76 -0.55 4.34
CA VAL A 211 -2.95 0.16 4.83
C VAL A 211 -3.88 0.42 3.64
N LEU A 212 -5.17 0.15 3.79
CA LEU A 212 -6.21 0.46 2.81
C LEU A 212 -7.18 1.49 3.40
N ALA A 213 -7.33 2.64 2.75
CA ALA A 213 -8.21 3.71 3.17
C ALA A 213 -9.44 3.82 2.24
N PHE A 214 -10.64 3.70 2.80
CA PHE A 214 -11.88 4.00 2.07
C PHE A 214 -12.19 5.48 2.10
N ASP A 215 -12.14 6.14 0.95
CA ASP A 215 -12.31 7.58 0.82
C ASP A 215 -13.60 7.93 0.08
N ASP A 216 -14.44 8.75 0.72
CA ASP A 216 -15.70 9.21 0.16
C ASP A 216 -15.52 10.27 -0.93
N ALA A 217 -14.30 10.83 -1.08
CA ALA A 217 -13.99 11.76 -2.16
C ALA A 217 -14.23 11.12 -3.54
N THR A 218 -14.70 11.95 -4.47
CA THR A 218 -14.98 11.57 -5.87
C THR A 218 -14.18 12.49 -6.78
N PRO A 219 -12.84 12.30 -6.89
CA PRO A 219 -11.99 13.17 -7.70
C PRO A 219 -12.36 13.06 -9.19
N LYS A 220 -12.36 14.19 -9.89
CA LYS A 220 -12.88 14.32 -11.26
C LYS A 220 -11.82 14.16 -12.35
N ASP A 221 -10.57 14.45 -12.02
CA ASP A 221 -9.45 14.38 -12.95
C ASP A 221 -8.19 13.84 -12.26
N SER A 222 -7.16 13.53 -13.06
CA SER A 222 -5.90 12.97 -12.55
C SER A 222 -5.20 13.89 -11.56
N GLY A 223 -5.28 15.21 -11.75
CA GLY A 223 -4.69 16.18 -10.82
C GLY A 223 -5.42 16.19 -9.47
N GLU A 224 -6.74 16.07 -9.48
CA GLU A 224 -7.54 15.94 -8.26
C GLU A 224 -7.26 14.61 -7.55
N VAL A 225 -7.15 13.51 -8.29
CA VAL A 225 -6.72 12.21 -7.73
C VAL A 225 -5.39 12.35 -7.02
N LEU A 226 -4.37 12.96 -7.64
CA LEU A 226 -3.05 13.12 -7.02
C LEU A 226 -3.08 14.01 -5.77
N ARG A 227 -3.89 15.08 -5.77
CA ARG A 227 -4.03 15.96 -4.58
C ARG A 227 -4.76 15.27 -3.42
N GLN A 228 -5.85 14.56 -3.70
CA GLN A 228 -6.59 13.76 -2.71
C GLN A 228 -5.74 12.60 -2.18
N VAL A 229 -4.96 12.02 -3.10
CA VAL A 229 -3.74 11.23 -2.93
C VAL A 229 -2.91 11.56 -1.71
N LEU A 230 -2.26 12.71 -1.91
CA LEU A 230 -1.08 13.16 -1.23
C LEU A 230 -1.35 13.65 0.18
N VAL A 231 -2.53 14.23 0.40
CA VAL A 231 -2.92 14.76 1.71
C VAL A 231 -4.40 14.53 1.99
N GLY A 232 -5.28 14.76 0.99
CA GLY A 232 -6.73 14.70 1.18
C GLY A 232 -7.18 15.47 2.42
N SER A 233 -8.09 14.87 3.20
CA SER A 233 -8.49 15.40 4.52
C SER A 233 -7.48 15.09 5.64
N SER A 234 -6.42 14.33 5.36
CA SER A 234 -5.46 13.73 6.33
C SER A 234 -6.08 12.81 7.40
N ARG A 235 -7.40 12.80 7.55
CA ARG A 235 -8.15 12.00 8.53
C ARG A 235 -8.26 10.52 8.20
N ASN A 236 -7.80 10.13 7.01
CA ASN A 236 -7.99 8.79 6.47
C ASN A 236 -6.75 8.29 5.72
N ARG A 237 -5.57 8.59 6.25
CA ARG A 237 -4.27 8.15 5.71
C ARG A 237 -3.37 7.78 6.87
N TRP A 238 -2.54 6.75 6.72
CA TRP A 238 -1.49 6.45 7.67
C TRP A 238 -0.15 6.77 7.02
N PHE A 239 0.26 8.04 7.12
CA PHE A 239 1.39 8.58 6.34
C PHE A 239 2.72 7.88 6.62
N ASP A 240 2.85 7.28 7.80
CA ASP A 240 4.01 6.51 8.23
C ASP A 240 4.07 5.09 7.62
N HIS A 241 2.95 4.54 7.15
CA HIS A 241 2.97 3.22 6.50
C HIS A 241 3.54 3.39 5.10
N VAL A 242 4.50 2.53 4.73
CA VAL A 242 5.22 2.69 3.45
C VAL A 242 4.27 2.59 2.27
N ASN A 243 3.17 1.85 2.39
CA ASN A 243 2.16 1.75 1.35
C ASN A 243 0.75 1.93 1.93
N THR A 244 0.15 3.10 1.70
CA THR A 244 -1.25 3.39 1.97
C THR A 244 -2.02 3.42 0.65
N GLY A 245 -2.78 2.35 0.37
CA GLY A 245 -3.75 2.30 -0.70
C GLY A 245 -4.98 3.16 -0.38
N VAL A 246 -5.47 3.92 -1.36
CA VAL A 246 -6.64 4.78 -1.25
C VAL A 246 -7.67 4.30 -2.27
N ALA A 247 -8.82 3.88 -1.76
CA ALA A 247 -9.97 3.45 -2.54
C ALA A 247 -11.04 4.54 -2.50
N PHE A 248 -11.16 5.28 -3.60
CA PHE A 248 -12.21 6.30 -3.74
C PHE A 248 -13.57 5.66 -4.01
N LYS A 249 -14.63 6.37 -3.65
CA LYS A 249 -16.02 5.96 -3.95
C LYS A 249 -16.28 5.72 -5.44
N SER A 250 -15.56 6.43 -6.31
CA SER A 250 -15.59 6.25 -7.77
C SER A 250 -14.90 4.97 -8.27
N GLY A 251 -14.37 4.12 -7.39
CA GLY A 251 -13.63 2.91 -7.75
C GLY A 251 -12.21 3.16 -8.23
N ILE A 252 -11.73 4.41 -8.17
CA ILE A 252 -10.33 4.75 -8.42
C ILE A 252 -9.50 4.20 -7.25
N PHE A 253 -8.46 3.44 -7.59
CA PHE A 253 -7.47 2.97 -6.64
C PHE A 253 -6.16 3.71 -6.86
N ALA A 254 -5.58 4.17 -5.76
CA ALA A 254 -4.34 4.90 -5.76
C ALA A 254 -3.50 4.56 -4.55
N SER A 255 -2.27 5.03 -4.52
CA SER A 255 -1.30 4.73 -3.46
C SER A 255 -0.55 5.99 -3.06
N GLN A 256 -0.43 6.16 -1.75
CA GLN A 256 0.50 7.08 -1.10
C GLN A 256 1.61 6.23 -0.48
N VAL A 257 2.85 6.56 -0.81
CA VAL A 257 4.03 5.76 -0.49
C VAL A 257 5.02 6.62 0.30
N ASP A 258 5.59 6.07 1.37
CA ASP A 258 6.77 6.68 2.01
C ASP A 258 7.98 6.49 1.09
N HIS A 259 8.63 7.58 0.72
CA HIS A 259 9.80 7.56 -0.16
C HIS A 259 11.06 7.10 0.57
N THR A 260 11.04 7.02 1.90
CA THR A 260 12.22 6.73 2.72
C THR A 260 12.93 5.41 2.35
N PRO A 261 12.24 4.25 2.22
CA PRO A 261 12.94 2.98 1.99
C PRO A 261 13.05 2.54 0.54
N ALA A 262 12.41 3.25 -0.39
CA ALA A 262 12.35 2.85 -1.79
C ALA A 262 12.15 4.05 -2.70
N ASP A 263 12.82 4.00 -3.85
CA ASP A 263 12.72 5.02 -4.89
C ASP A 263 11.52 4.78 -5.81
N GLY A 264 11.24 5.79 -6.66
CA GLY A 264 10.09 5.79 -7.56
C GLY A 264 9.98 4.56 -8.46
N MET A 265 11.09 3.92 -8.83
CA MET A 265 11.08 2.73 -9.70
C MET A 265 10.34 1.55 -9.09
N VAL A 266 10.48 1.32 -7.78
CA VAL A 266 9.74 0.28 -7.06
C VAL A 266 8.25 0.60 -7.06
N GLY A 267 7.90 1.88 -6.85
CA GLY A 267 6.51 2.35 -6.93
C GLY A 267 5.89 2.23 -8.33
N ILE A 268 6.68 2.42 -9.39
CA ILE A 268 6.26 2.22 -10.79
C ILE A 268 6.05 0.72 -11.07
N TYR A 269 6.99 -0.13 -10.64
CA TYR A 269 6.86 -1.58 -10.76
C TYR A 269 5.57 -2.07 -10.11
N TYR A 270 5.34 -1.65 -8.86
CA TYR A 270 4.12 -1.97 -8.10
C TYR A 270 2.87 -1.61 -8.91
N LYS A 271 2.73 -0.35 -9.34
CA LYS A 271 1.54 0.12 -10.06
C LYS A 271 1.34 -0.61 -11.40
N ASN A 272 2.41 -0.87 -12.15
CA ASN A 272 2.34 -1.62 -13.40
C ASN A 272 1.92 -3.07 -13.18
N PHE A 273 2.43 -3.71 -12.11
CA PHE A 273 2.02 -5.05 -11.73
C PHE A 273 0.53 -5.11 -11.40
N LEU A 274 0.05 -4.16 -10.58
CA LEU A 274 -1.37 -4.04 -10.21
C LEU A 274 -2.25 -3.88 -11.45
N LEU A 275 -1.88 -2.98 -12.36
CA LEU A 275 -2.59 -2.75 -13.62
C LEU A 275 -2.65 -4.02 -14.48
N ALA A 276 -1.51 -4.70 -14.66
CA ALA A 276 -1.41 -5.89 -15.49
C ALA A 276 -2.22 -7.06 -14.93
N GLN A 277 -2.24 -7.27 -13.61
CA GLN A 277 -3.07 -8.33 -13.01
C GLN A 277 -4.56 -7.97 -13.08
N ALA A 278 -4.92 -6.72 -12.81
CA ALA A 278 -6.30 -6.26 -12.93
C ALA A 278 -6.85 -6.51 -14.35
N GLN A 279 -6.07 -6.23 -15.40
CA GLN A 279 -6.42 -6.53 -16.78
C GLN A 279 -6.66 -8.02 -17.07
N ARG A 280 -5.95 -8.91 -16.38
CA ARG A 280 -6.07 -10.37 -16.58
C ARG A 280 -7.29 -10.97 -15.88
N ILE A 281 -7.67 -10.41 -14.73
CA ILE A 281 -8.65 -11.02 -13.81
C ILE A 281 -10.03 -10.39 -13.93
N ALA A 282 -10.09 -9.12 -14.32
CA ALA A 282 -11.36 -8.52 -14.65
C ALA A 282 -12.06 -9.34 -15.73
N PRO A 283 -13.40 -9.39 -15.72
CA PRO A 283 -14.14 -10.03 -16.78
C PRO A 283 -13.80 -9.34 -18.09
N ILE A 284 -12.87 -9.91 -18.85
CA ILE A 284 -12.73 -9.67 -20.27
C ILE A 284 -14.04 -10.21 -20.85
N GLN A 285 -15.08 -9.37 -20.90
CA GLN A 285 -16.07 -9.54 -21.95
C GLN A 285 -15.25 -9.43 -23.23
N LYS A 286 -14.97 -10.59 -23.83
CA LYS A 286 -14.71 -10.66 -25.26
C LYS A 286 -15.89 -9.93 -25.89
N VAL A 287 -15.72 -8.65 -26.21
CA VAL A 287 -16.57 -7.97 -27.17
C VAL A 287 -16.33 -8.74 -28.46
N THR A 288 -17.11 -9.79 -28.64
CA THR A 288 -17.20 -10.51 -29.88
C THR A 288 -17.84 -9.49 -30.79
N TYR A 289 -17.03 -8.77 -31.56
CA TYR A 289 -17.56 -7.96 -32.64
C TYR A 289 -18.43 -8.90 -33.48
N LEU A 290 -19.74 -8.73 -33.39
CA LEU A 290 -20.68 -9.30 -34.31
C LEU A 290 -20.16 -8.90 -35.69
N LYS A 291 -19.64 -9.88 -36.43
CA LYS A 291 -19.41 -9.73 -37.86
C LYS A 291 -20.78 -9.45 -38.46
N PHE A 292 -21.07 -8.19 -38.74
CA PHE A 292 -22.14 -7.85 -39.66
C PHE A 292 -21.73 -8.41 -41.02
N VAL A 293 -22.24 -9.59 -41.34
CA VAL A 293 -22.31 -10.03 -42.73
C VAL A 293 -23.44 -9.22 -43.35
N ILE A 294 -23.06 -8.26 -44.18
CA ILE A 294 -23.99 -7.58 -45.08
C ILE A 294 -24.33 -8.62 -46.16
N ASN A 295 -25.61 -9.00 -46.24
CA ASN A 295 -26.19 -9.59 -47.45
C ASN A 295 -26.74 -8.46 -48.32
#